data_AF-A0A075I3A1-F1
#
_entry.id   AF-A0A075I3A1-F1
#
_cell.length_a   1.000
_cell.length_b   1.000
_cell.length_c   1.000
_cell.angle_alpha   90.00
_cell.angle_beta   90.00
_cell.angle_gamma   90.00
#
_symmetry.space_group_name_H-M   'P 1'
#
loop_
_entity.id
_entity.type
_entity.pdbx_description
1 polymer ?
#
loop_
_entity_poly.entity_id
_entity_poly.type
_entity_poly.pdbx_seq_one_letter_code
_entity_poly.pdbx_strand_id
1 'polypeptide(L)'
;MVSGVIISVQEFFGISVEKIEAPNQLVQFFQLLLAPLIEEIGFRVILIGLPLFALYSYKSSLRLFVKSLWRPSHHLRITDLKKPLLIIIIVGIFFGVSHVITGETWSAGKFAQATVSGLIIGWVYFRYGLAPAILIHWAANYFIYSYAYIVADINKIPVETAFTHSLLYMLELMLIATGIISIVILVLNYIFLKKRTLEA
;
A
#
# COMPACT_ATOMS: atom_id res chain seq x y z
N MET A 1 -14.30 5.88 -1.60
CA MET A 1 -13.74 6.16 -0.26
C MET A 1 -12.87 7.39 -0.41
N VAL A 2 -13.20 8.48 0.29
CA VAL A 2 -12.32 9.65 0.41
C VAL A 2 -11.01 9.17 1.06
N SER A 3 -9.87 9.64 0.57
CA SER A 3 -8.55 9.26 1.11
C SER A 3 -8.58 9.34 2.64
N GLY A 4 -8.43 8.19 3.32
CA GLY A 4 -8.50 8.11 4.78
C GLY A 4 -7.46 9.01 5.45
N VAL A 5 -6.39 9.36 4.73
CA VAL A 5 -5.35 10.32 5.14
C VAL A 5 -5.90 11.75 5.23
N ILE A 6 -6.69 12.19 4.26
CA ILE A 6 -7.26 13.55 4.25
C ILE A 6 -8.23 13.71 5.42
N ILE A 7 -9.11 12.70 5.62
CA ILE A 7 -10.04 12.67 6.76
C ILE A 7 -9.27 12.62 8.08
N SER A 8 -8.27 11.73 8.22
CA SER A 8 -7.50 11.61 9.48
C SER A 8 -6.74 12.89 9.84
N VAL A 9 -6.15 13.58 8.86
CA VAL A 9 -5.46 14.86 9.09
C VAL A 9 -6.48 15.94 9.47
N GLN A 10 -7.62 16.01 8.78
CA GLN A 10 -8.64 17.02 9.08
C GLN A 10 -9.28 16.80 10.45
N GLU A 11 -9.61 15.56 10.81
CA GLU A 11 -10.13 15.18 12.13
C GLU A 11 -9.11 15.43 13.25
N PHE A 12 -7.81 15.20 13.00
CA PHE A 12 -6.75 15.54 13.96
C PHE A 12 -6.72 17.05 14.29
N PHE A 13 -7.08 17.90 13.33
CA PHE A 13 -7.23 19.35 13.52
C PHE A 13 -8.65 19.76 13.96
N GLY A 14 -9.52 18.81 14.33
CA GLY A 14 -10.87 19.08 14.81
C GLY A 14 -11.88 19.46 13.71
N ILE A 15 -11.54 19.23 12.44
CA ILE A 15 -12.44 19.48 11.31
C ILE A 15 -13.22 18.19 11.07
N SER A 16 -14.50 18.18 11.45
CA SER A 16 -15.41 17.08 11.14
C SER A 16 -15.63 17.01 9.64
N VAL A 17 -15.13 15.94 9.00
CA VAL A 17 -15.34 15.71 7.57
C VAL A 17 -16.47 14.73 7.44
N GLU A 18 -17.63 15.22 7.00
CA GLU A 18 -18.71 14.35 6.59
C GLU A 18 -18.20 13.48 5.42
N LYS A 19 -18.37 12.15 5.52
CA LYS A 19 -17.99 11.23 4.46
C LYS A 19 -18.85 11.57 3.24
N ILE A 20 -18.31 12.38 2.33
CA ILE A 20 -19.01 12.73 1.09
C ILE A 20 -19.20 11.42 0.32
N GLU A 21 -20.43 10.91 0.35
CA GLU A 21 -20.80 9.78 -0.48
C GLU A 21 -20.67 10.21 -1.94
N ALA A 22 -19.97 9.39 -2.72
CA ALA A 22 -19.82 9.66 -4.13
C ALA A 22 -21.21 9.67 -4.79
N PRO A 23 -21.50 10.63 -5.67
CA PRO A 23 -22.84 10.79 -6.26
C PRO A 23 -23.28 9.60 -7.12
N ASN A 24 -22.33 8.78 -7.57
CA ASN A 24 -22.60 7.53 -8.30
C ASN A 24 -21.38 6.60 -8.25
N GLN A 25 -21.58 5.35 -8.70
CA GLN A 25 -20.56 4.30 -8.72
C GLN A 25 -19.33 4.66 -9.56
N LEU A 26 -19.49 5.39 -10.67
CA LEU A 26 -18.38 5.82 -11.52
C LEU A 26 -17.45 6.79 -10.76
N VAL A 27 -18.02 7.79 -10.08
CA VAL A 27 -17.24 8.73 -9.27
C VAL A 27 -16.61 8.01 -8.08
N GLN A 28 -17.31 7.04 -7.46
CA GLN A 28 -16.77 6.24 -6.37
C GLN A 28 -15.57 5.41 -6.82
N PHE A 29 -15.67 4.76 -7.99
CA PHE A 29 -14.59 3.99 -8.59
C PHE A 29 -13.40 4.90 -8.94
N PHE A 30 -13.64 6.06 -9.55
CA PHE A 30 -12.59 7.03 -9.84
C PHE A 30 -11.84 7.48 -8.58
N GLN A 31 -12.56 7.78 -7.50
CA GLN A 31 -11.95 8.15 -6.21
C GLN A 31 -11.11 7.00 -5.63
N LEU A 32 -11.58 5.75 -5.74
CA LEU A 32 -10.82 4.55 -5.31
C LEU A 32 -9.52 4.37 -6.09
N LEU A 33 -9.51 4.71 -7.38
CA LEU A 33 -8.30 4.66 -8.21
C LEU A 33 -7.34 5.83 -7.96
N LEU A 34 -7.87 6.98 -7.54
CA LEU A 34 -7.07 8.14 -7.19
C LEU A 34 -6.45 8.02 -5.79
N ALA A 35 -7.11 7.31 -4.86
CA ALA A 35 -6.67 7.16 -3.48
C ALA A 35 -5.21 6.68 -3.33
N PRO A 36 -4.74 5.64 -4.06
CA PRO A 36 -3.33 5.23 -4.04
C PRO A 36 -2.35 6.36 -4.30
N LEU A 37 -2.64 7.27 -5.24
CA LEU A 37 -1.75 8.39 -5.54
C LEU A 37 -1.55 9.30 -4.32
N ILE A 38 -2.64 9.63 -3.62
CA ILE A 38 -2.62 10.50 -2.44
C ILE A 38 -1.99 9.78 -1.25
N GLU A 39 -2.37 8.52 -1.02
CA GLU A 39 -1.88 7.72 0.10
C GLU A 39 -0.39 7.40 -0.02
N GLU A 40 0.12 7.15 -1.23
CA GLU A 40 1.55 6.97 -1.43
C GLU A 40 2.33 8.27 -1.18
N ILE A 41 1.80 9.44 -1.56
CA ILE A 41 2.45 10.71 -1.20
C ILE A 41 2.49 10.90 0.33
N GLY A 42 1.37 10.65 1.02
CA GLY A 42 1.28 10.76 2.48
C GLY A 42 2.22 9.79 3.19
N PHE A 43 2.03 8.49 3.00
CA PHE A 43 2.77 7.50 3.76
C PHE A 43 4.21 7.29 3.27
N ARG A 44 4.48 7.43 1.97
CA ARG A 44 5.80 7.05 1.44
C ARG A 44 6.67 8.28 1.33
N VAL A 45 6.22 9.33 0.67
CA VAL A 45 7.03 10.55 0.52
C VAL A 45 7.19 11.26 1.87
N ILE A 46 6.09 11.55 2.56
CA ILE A 46 6.13 12.34 3.80
C ILE A 46 6.63 11.49 4.97
N LEU A 47 6.03 10.32 5.25
CA LEU A 47 6.36 9.56 6.46
C LEU A 47 7.60 8.64 6.34
N ILE A 48 8.06 8.30 5.13
CA ILE A 48 9.29 7.49 4.94
C ILE A 48 10.40 8.34 4.28
N GLY A 49 10.09 9.01 3.17
CA GLY A 49 11.05 9.75 2.34
C GLY A 49 11.71 10.91 3.07
N LEU A 50 10.91 11.76 3.75
CA LEU A 50 11.46 12.90 4.50
C LEU A 50 12.35 12.46 5.68
N PRO A 51 11.94 11.51 6.56
CA PRO A 51 12.84 10.98 7.59
C PRO A 51 14.12 10.38 7.03
N LEU A 52 14.04 9.60 5.95
CA LEU A 52 15.23 9.03 5.32
C LEU A 52 16.16 10.13 4.76
N PHE A 53 15.61 11.16 4.12
CA PHE A 53 16.39 12.28 3.65
C PHE A 53 17.07 13.03 4.82
N ALA A 54 16.35 13.30 5.91
CA ALA A 54 16.90 13.97 7.08
C ALA A 54 18.06 13.17 7.72
N LEU A 55 17.97 11.84 7.73
CA LEU A 55 18.97 10.97 8.33
C LEU A 55 20.20 10.69 7.44
N TYR A 56 20.01 10.63 6.12
CA TYR A 56 21.03 10.09 5.20
C TYR A 56 21.42 11.06 4.06
N SER A 57 20.91 12.29 4.06
CA SER A 57 21.39 13.32 3.14
C SER A 57 22.80 13.77 3.51
N TYR A 58 23.62 14.00 2.48
CA TYR A 58 25.01 14.44 2.63
C TYR A 58 25.25 15.85 2.07
N LYS A 59 24.23 16.44 1.43
CA LYS A 59 24.27 17.81 0.85
C LYS A 59 22.87 18.43 0.88
N SER A 60 22.79 19.69 1.25
CA SER A 60 21.55 20.48 1.13
C SER A 60 21.40 20.96 -0.31
N SER A 61 20.70 20.19 -1.13
CA SER A 61 20.39 20.55 -2.52
C SER A 61 18.96 20.15 -2.85
N LEU A 62 18.19 21.07 -3.42
CA LEU A 62 16.82 20.82 -3.89
C LEU A 62 16.78 19.64 -4.88
N ARG A 63 17.80 19.51 -5.73
CA ARG A 63 17.91 18.41 -6.69
C ARG A 63 18.10 17.06 -5.99
N LEU A 64 18.93 17.02 -4.95
CA LEU A 64 19.13 15.80 -4.16
C LEU A 64 17.87 15.47 -3.35
N PHE A 65 17.21 16.48 -2.79
CA PHE A 65 15.95 16.33 -2.06
C PHE A 65 14.89 15.63 -2.91
N VAL A 66 14.54 16.21 -4.07
CA VAL A 66 13.52 15.64 -4.96
C VAL A 66 13.90 14.23 -5.44
N LYS A 67 15.17 14.00 -5.81
CA LYS A 67 15.64 12.67 -6.24
C LYS A 67 15.58 11.63 -5.12
N SER A 68 15.87 12.02 -3.88
CA SER A 68 15.82 11.14 -2.73
C SER A 68 14.38 10.78 -2.38
N LEU A 69 13.45 11.72 -2.47
CA LEU A 69 12.02 11.43 -2.30
C LEU A 69 11.47 10.54 -3.41
N TRP A 70 12.00 10.65 -4.63
CA TRP A 70 11.61 9.80 -5.75
C TRP A 70 12.13 8.36 -5.61
N ARG A 71 13.38 8.19 -5.20
CA ARG A 71 14.03 6.88 -5.04
C ARG A 71 15.09 6.92 -3.93
N PRO A 72 14.69 6.65 -2.66
CA PRO A 72 15.55 6.86 -1.49
C PRO A 72 16.85 6.06 -1.53
N SER A 73 16.76 4.74 -1.69
CA SER A 73 17.93 3.85 -1.62
C SER A 73 19.00 4.08 -2.70
N HIS A 74 18.65 4.76 -3.79
CA HIS A 74 19.58 5.05 -4.88
C HIS A 74 20.32 6.39 -4.69
N HIS A 75 19.69 7.37 -4.03
CA HIS A 75 20.22 8.74 -3.95
C HIS A 75 20.74 9.11 -2.56
N LEU A 76 20.32 8.39 -1.51
CA LEU A 76 20.79 8.58 -0.14
C LEU A 76 21.94 7.64 0.18
N ARG A 77 22.86 8.07 1.04
CA ARG A 77 24.01 7.27 1.48
C ARG A 77 23.62 6.36 2.65
N ILE A 78 22.77 5.39 2.36
CA ILE A 78 22.25 4.47 3.37
C ILE A 78 23.30 3.39 3.64
N THR A 79 23.95 3.50 4.81
CA THR A 79 25.01 2.59 5.25
C THR A 79 24.49 1.37 5.99
N ASP A 80 23.29 1.46 6.57
CA ASP A 80 22.65 0.40 7.33
C ASP A 80 21.15 0.31 7.00
N LEU A 81 20.59 -0.90 7.05
CA LEU A 81 19.16 -1.13 6.83
C LEU A 81 18.33 -1.07 8.12
N LYS A 82 18.94 -0.93 9.30
CA LYS A 82 18.21 -0.99 10.58
C LYS A 82 17.25 0.18 10.71
N LYS A 83 17.72 1.42 10.49
CA LYS A 83 16.85 2.60 10.62
C LYS A 83 15.77 2.65 9.52
N PRO A 84 16.09 2.41 8.22
CA PRO A 84 15.05 2.35 7.20
C PRO A 84 13.97 1.31 7.47
N LEU A 85 14.35 0.10 7.89
CA LEU A 85 13.38 -0.94 8.23
C LEU A 85 12.52 -0.55 9.43
N LEU A 86 13.11 0.05 10.47
CA LEU A 86 12.35 0.54 11.61
C LEU A 86 11.30 1.59 11.21
N ILE A 87 11.69 2.56 10.36
CA ILE A 87 10.77 3.57 9.83
C ILE A 87 9.64 2.90 9.03
N ILE A 88 9.97 1.96 8.13
CA ILE A 88 8.97 1.22 7.35
C ILE A 88 8.00 0.45 8.26
N ILE A 89 8.50 -0.19 9.32
CA ILE A 89 7.66 -0.93 10.28
C ILE A 89 6.68 0.00 10.98
N ILE A 90 7.17 1.12 11.53
CA ILE A 90 6.33 2.11 12.21
C ILE A 90 5.26 2.66 11.27
N VAL A 91 5.66 3.06 10.06
CA VAL A 91 4.74 3.63 9.07
C VAL A 91 3.76 2.57 8.54
N GLY A 92 4.17 1.32 8.38
CA GLY A 92 3.29 0.22 7.97
C GLY A 92 2.22 -0.09 9.01
N ILE A 93 2.57 -0.07 10.31
CA ILE A 93 1.59 -0.18 11.38
C ILE A 93 0.61 1.00 11.34
N PHE A 94 1.13 2.22 11.21
CA PHE A 94 0.30 3.42 11.13
C PHE A 94 -0.64 3.41 9.91
N PHE A 95 -0.19 2.89 8.77
CA PHE A 95 -1.02 2.64 7.59
C PHE A 95 -2.17 1.67 7.89
N GLY A 96 -1.90 0.59 8.64
CA GLY A 96 -2.95 -0.32 9.09
C GLY A 96 -3.96 0.35 10.03
N VAL A 97 -3.48 1.16 10.98
CA VAL A 97 -4.32 1.90 11.92
C VAL A 97 -5.26 2.87 11.18
N SER A 98 -4.76 3.62 10.20
CA SER A 98 -5.58 4.58 9.45
C SER A 98 -6.74 3.91 8.72
N HIS A 99 -6.55 2.67 8.24
CA HIS A 99 -7.58 1.92 7.52
C HIS A 99 -8.66 1.31 8.42
N VAL A 100 -8.45 1.28 9.73
CA VAL A 100 -9.43 0.81 10.72
C VAL A 100 -10.23 1.97 11.31
N ILE A 101 -9.59 3.12 11.53
CA ILE A 101 -10.24 4.30 12.12
C ILE A 101 -11.26 4.93 11.16
N THR A 102 -11.03 4.87 9.85
CA THR A 102 -11.82 5.62 8.86
C THR A 102 -12.99 4.86 8.21
N GLY A 103 -13.30 3.62 8.60
CA GLY A 103 -14.37 2.87 7.93
C GLY A 103 -14.61 1.45 8.44
N GLU A 104 -15.69 1.32 9.22
CA GLU A 104 -16.30 0.08 9.72
C GLU A 104 -15.60 -0.58 10.90
N THR A 105 -16.44 -1.05 11.83
CA THR A 105 -16.13 -1.79 13.06
C THR A 105 -14.83 -2.57 12.97
N TRP A 106 -13.91 -2.29 13.89
CA TRP A 106 -12.62 -2.98 14.07
C TRP A 106 -12.72 -4.48 13.79
N SER A 107 -12.40 -4.91 12.56
CA SER A 107 -12.05 -6.30 12.31
C SER A 107 -10.53 -6.39 12.33
N ALA A 108 -9.99 -7.20 13.23
CA ALA A 108 -8.55 -7.45 13.32
C ALA A 108 -7.97 -7.90 11.97
N GLY A 109 -8.80 -8.52 11.11
CA GLY A 109 -8.46 -8.87 9.73
C GLY A 109 -8.13 -7.67 8.84
N LYS A 110 -8.97 -6.61 8.83
CA LYS A 110 -8.70 -5.39 8.04
C LYS A 110 -7.42 -4.69 8.51
N PHE A 111 -7.18 -4.64 9.82
CA PHE A 111 -5.93 -4.10 10.38
C PHE A 111 -4.70 -4.87 9.86
N ALA A 112 -4.69 -6.19 10.06
CA ALA A 112 -3.56 -7.03 9.70
C ALA A 112 -3.26 -6.97 8.19
N GLN A 113 -4.29 -7.05 7.36
CA GLN A 113 -4.15 -6.94 5.90
C GLN A 113 -3.57 -5.58 5.49
N ALA A 114 -4.11 -4.49 6.03
CA ALA A 114 -3.63 -3.14 5.72
C ALA A 114 -2.19 -2.92 6.22
N THR A 115 -1.84 -3.37 7.43
CA THR A 115 -0.46 -3.30 7.93
C THR A 115 0.51 -4.05 7.03
N VAL A 116 0.20 -5.29 6.64
CA VAL A 116 1.06 -6.09 5.74
C VAL A 116 1.24 -5.39 4.39
N SER A 117 0.16 -4.85 3.82
CA SER A 117 0.22 -4.04 2.59
C SER A 117 1.12 -2.82 2.76
N GLY A 118 0.96 -2.08 3.87
CA GLY A 118 1.80 -0.93 4.23
C GLY A 118 3.29 -1.27 4.30
N LEU A 119 3.63 -2.41 4.90
CA LEU A 119 5.02 -2.91 4.98
C LEU A 119 5.58 -3.25 3.61
N ILE A 120 4.83 -4.01 2.79
CA ILE A 120 5.26 -4.43 1.44
C ILE A 120 5.51 -3.21 0.57
N ILE A 121 4.53 -2.29 0.50
CA ILE A 121 4.63 -1.10 -0.35
C ILE A 121 5.68 -0.13 0.20
N GLY A 122 5.82 0.00 1.52
CA GLY A 122 6.90 0.78 2.15
C GLY A 122 8.28 0.27 1.78
N TRP A 123 8.47 -1.05 1.76
CA TRP A 123 9.70 -1.67 1.25
C TRP A 123 9.92 -1.41 -0.24
N VAL A 124 8.87 -1.53 -1.05
CA VAL A 124 8.93 -1.22 -2.49
C VAL A 124 9.34 0.22 -2.73
N TYR A 125 8.74 1.17 -2.01
CA TYR A 125 9.10 2.58 -2.09
C TYR A 125 10.58 2.80 -1.77
N PHE A 126 11.04 2.25 -0.65
CA PHE A 126 12.43 2.36 -0.23
C PHE A 126 13.40 1.83 -1.29
N ARG A 127 13.13 0.63 -1.83
CA ARG A 127 14.04 -0.10 -2.71
C ARG A 127 13.96 0.33 -4.17
N TYR A 128 12.76 0.60 -4.68
CA TYR A 128 12.50 0.81 -6.10
C TYR A 128 11.97 2.21 -6.43
N GLY A 129 11.43 2.94 -5.45
CA GLY A 129 10.99 4.33 -5.57
C GLY A 129 9.47 4.51 -5.59
N LEU A 130 9.04 5.76 -5.77
CA LEU A 130 7.63 6.16 -5.66
C LEU A 130 6.75 5.56 -6.75
N ALA A 131 7.20 5.55 -8.01
CA ALA A 131 6.38 5.04 -9.11
C ALA A 131 6.02 3.55 -8.94
N PRO A 132 6.94 2.62 -8.62
CA PRO A 132 6.58 1.24 -8.30
C PRO A 132 5.62 1.09 -7.11
N ALA A 133 5.77 1.92 -6.07
CA ALA A 133 4.88 1.89 -4.91
C ALA A 133 3.44 2.26 -5.29
N ILE A 134 3.27 3.34 -6.09
CA ILE A 134 1.97 3.76 -6.63
C ILE A 134 1.39 2.65 -7.51
N LEU A 135 2.18 2.08 -8.42
CA LEU A 135 1.68 1.08 -9.36
C LEU A 135 1.17 -0.18 -8.68
N ILE A 136 1.87 -0.69 -7.65
CA ILE A 136 1.43 -1.88 -6.93
C ILE A 136 0.15 -1.61 -6.12
N HIS A 137 0.08 -0.46 -5.44
CA HIS A 137 -1.12 -0.09 -4.69
C HIS A 137 -2.31 0.12 -5.62
N TRP A 138 -2.10 0.88 -6.70
CA TRP A 138 -3.10 1.10 -7.72
C TRP A 138 -3.57 -0.21 -8.35
N ALA A 139 -2.67 -1.13 -8.70
CA ALA A 139 -3.03 -2.41 -9.29
C ALA A 139 -3.88 -3.27 -8.35
N ALA A 140 -3.55 -3.30 -7.05
CA ALA A 140 -4.33 -4.02 -6.05
C ALA A 140 -5.77 -3.49 -5.95
N ASN A 141 -5.95 -2.16 -5.95
CA ASN A 141 -7.28 -1.56 -5.94
C ASN A 141 -7.99 -1.75 -7.28
N TYR A 142 -7.34 -1.38 -8.39
CA TYR A 142 -7.93 -1.43 -9.72
C TYR A 142 -8.43 -2.83 -10.07
N PHE A 143 -7.61 -3.86 -9.85
CA PHE A 143 -7.96 -5.23 -10.20
C PHE A 143 -9.23 -5.68 -9.48
N ILE A 144 -9.24 -5.64 -8.14
CA ILE A 144 -10.35 -6.18 -7.36
C ILE A 144 -11.63 -5.33 -7.55
N TYR A 145 -11.52 -4.01 -7.46
CA TYR A 145 -12.69 -3.15 -7.55
C TYR A 145 -13.30 -3.13 -8.95
N SER A 146 -12.50 -3.25 -10.03
CA SER A 146 -13.08 -3.32 -11.39
C SER A 146 -14.07 -4.48 -11.52
N TYR A 147 -13.71 -5.67 -11.05
CA TYR A 147 -14.63 -6.81 -11.06
C TYR A 147 -15.80 -6.62 -10.09
N ALA A 148 -15.58 -6.03 -8.91
CA ALA A 148 -16.65 -5.74 -7.96
C ALA A 148 -17.71 -4.82 -8.56
N TYR A 149 -17.31 -3.72 -9.21
CA TYR A 149 -18.23 -2.78 -9.85
C TYR A 149 -18.95 -3.40 -11.05
N ILE A 150 -18.28 -4.24 -11.85
CA ILE A 150 -18.94 -4.96 -12.95
C ILE A 150 -20.01 -5.91 -12.42
N VAL A 151 -19.69 -6.71 -11.39
CA VAL A 151 -20.66 -7.63 -10.76
C VAL A 151 -21.82 -6.86 -10.15
N ALA A 152 -21.54 -5.76 -9.45
CA ALA A 152 -22.55 -4.90 -8.85
C ALA A 152 -23.51 -4.33 -9.89
N ASP A 153 -22.99 -3.81 -11.01
CA ASP A 153 -23.81 -3.23 -12.06
C ASP A 153 -24.65 -4.26 -12.82
N ILE A 154 -24.07 -5.42 -13.16
CA ILE A 154 -24.80 -6.50 -13.86
C ILE A 154 -25.94 -7.03 -13.00
N ASN A 155 -25.69 -7.25 -11.71
CA ASN A 155 -26.67 -7.86 -10.80
C ASN A 155 -27.57 -6.83 -10.10
N LYS A 156 -27.35 -5.53 -10.33
CA LYS A 156 -28.06 -4.42 -9.67
C LYS A 156 -28.05 -4.53 -8.14
N ILE A 157 -26.91 -4.90 -7.58
CA ILE A 157 -26.66 -5.01 -6.14
C ILE A 157 -25.67 -3.94 -5.65
N PRO A 158 -25.63 -3.62 -4.34
CA PRO A 158 -24.57 -2.79 -3.77
C PRO A 158 -23.18 -3.40 -4.00
N VAL A 159 -22.17 -2.54 -4.16
CA VAL A 159 -20.76 -2.96 -4.40
C VAL A 159 -20.23 -3.81 -3.24
N GLU A 160 -20.63 -3.49 -2.01
CA GLU A 160 -20.26 -4.26 -0.82
C GLU A 160 -20.77 -5.72 -0.90
N THR A 161 -21.98 -5.92 -1.41
CA THR A 161 -22.57 -7.26 -1.61
C THR A 161 -21.91 -8.00 -2.79
N ALA A 162 -21.34 -7.28 -3.76
CA ALA A 162 -20.62 -7.91 -4.87
C ALA A 162 -19.38 -8.69 -4.39
N PHE A 163 -18.77 -8.32 -3.26
CA PHE A 163 -17.64 -9.04 -2.65
C PHE A 163 -18.00 -10.45 -2.15
N THR A 164 -19.29 -10.75 -1.92
CA THR A 164 -19.73 -12.10 -1.57
C THR A 164 -20.13 -12.94 -2.80
N HIS A 165 -20.01 -12.39 -4.01
CA HIS A 165 -20.34 -13.09 -5.24
C HIS A 165 -19.29 -14.17 -5.56
N SER A 166 -19.74 -15.32 -6.08
CA SER A 166 -18.88 -16.48 -6.38
C SER A 166 -17.69 -16.15 -7.28
N LEU A 167 -17.87 -15.24 -8.25
CA LEU A 167 -16.80 -14.74 -9.11
C LEU A 167 -15.67 -14.08 -8.32
N LEU A 168 -15.98 -13.15 -7.39
CA LEU A 168 -14.94 -12.46 -6.62
C LEU A 168 -14.26 -13.40 -5.63
N TYR A 169 -15.03 -14.32 -5.03
CA TYR A 169 -14.47 -15.35 -4.17
C TYR A 169 -13.46 -16.24 -4.92
N MET A 170 -13.78 -16.63 -6.16
CA MET A 170 -12.86 -17.39 -7.02
C MET A 170 -11.59 -16.59 -7.36
N LEU A 171 -11.72 -15.30 -7.70
CA LEU A 171 -10.56 -14.44 -7.97
C LEU A 171 -9.65 -14.30 -6.74
N GLU A 172 -10.22 -14.14 -5.56
CA GLU A 172 -9.48 -14.11 -4.29
C GLU A 172 -8.72 -15.42 -4.07
N LEU A 173 -9.37 -16.57 -4.24
CA LEU A 173 -8.71 -17.88 -4.13
C LEU A 173 -7.56 -18.04 -5.12
N MET A 174 -7.72 -17.57 -6.37
CA MET A 174 -6.64 -17.59 -7.38
C MET A 174 -5.45 -16.73 -6.95
N LEU A 175 -5.70 -15.54 -6.39
CA LEU A 175 -4.63 -14.66 -5.90
C LEU A 175 -3.91 -15.27 -4.69
N ILE A 176 -4.66 -15.88 -3.75
CA ILE A 176 -4.07 -16.59 -2.61
C ILE A 176 -3.22 -17.77 -3.09
N ALA A 177 -3.74 -18.60 -3.99
CA ALA A 177 -3.04 -19.76 -4.51
C ALA A 177 -1.74 -19.36 -5.23
N THR A 178 -1.79 -18.35 -6.10
CA THR A 178 -0.61 -17.83 -6.81
C THR A 178 0.41 -17.19 -5.85
N GLY A 179 -0.06 -16.51 -4.80
CA GLY A 179 0.80 -16.00 -3.72
C GLY A 179 1.53 -17.12 -2.98
N ILE A 180 0.81 -18.19 -2.59
CA ILE A 180 1.40 -19.37 -1.93
C ILE A 180 2.44 -20.02 -2.84
N ILE A 181 2.12 -20.25 -4.11
CA ILE A 181 3.05 -20.85 -5.09
C ILE A 181 4.32 -19.99 -5.20
N SER A 182 4.18 -18.66 -5.27
CA SER A 182 5.32 -17.74 -5.35
C SER A 182 6.23 -17.84 -4.14
N ILE A 183 5.66 -17.92 -2.93
CA ILE A 183 6.42 -18.10 -1.68
C ILE A 183 7.14 -19.45 -1.69
N VAL A 184 6.46 -20.53 -2.09
CA VAL A 184 7.06 -21.88 -2.17
C VAL A 184 8.25 -21.88 -3.13
N ILE A 185 8.11 -21.27 -4.31
CA ILE A 185 9.20 -21.16 -5.29
C ILE A 185 10.39 -20.39 -4.69
N LEU A 186 10.14 -19.27 -3.99
CA LEU A 186 11.21 -18.50 -3.34
C LEU A 186 11.94 -19.31 -2.26
N VAL A 187 11.20 -20.04 -1.41
CA VAL A 187 11.77 -20.89 -0.36
C VAL A 187 12.60 -22.02 -0.95
N LEU A 188 12.07 -22.72 -1.95
CA LEU A 188 12.80 -23.79 -2.64
C LEU A 188 14.07 -23.27 -3.30
N ASN A 189 14.00 -22.14 -4.01
CA ASN A 189 15.17 -21.52 -4.62
C ASN A 189 16.25 -21.16 -3.58
N TYR A 190 15.86 -20.64 -2.42
CA TYR A 190 16.79 -20.35 -1.33
C TYR A 190 17.47 -21.63 -0.80
N ILE A 191 16.71 -22.71 -0.59
CA ILE A 191 17.24 -24.00 -0.11
C ILE A 191 18.21 -24.60 -1.14
N PHE A 192 17.84 -24.63 -2.43
CA PHE A 192 18.69 -25.17 -3.49
C PHE A 192 19.97 -24.36 -3.71
N LEU A 193 19.89 -23.03 -3.62
CA LEU A 193 21.07 -22.16 -3.70
C LEU A 193 22.03 -22.45 -2.55
N LYS A 194 21.53 -22.55 -1.31
CA LYS A 194 22.34 -22.86 -0.13
C LYS A 194 23.00 -24.24 -0.23
N LYS A 195 22.29 -25.23 -0.76
CA LYS A 195 22.84 -26.58 -0.98
C LYS A 195 24.02 -26.54 -1.98
N ARG A 196 23.88 -25.84 -3.11
CA ARG A 196 24.97 -25.70 -4.09
C ARG A 196 26.20 -24.99 -3.53
N THR A 197 26.02 -24.00 -2.67
CA THR A 197 27.16 -23.32 -2.01
C THR A 197 27.86 -24.17 -0.95
N LEU A 198 27.21 -25.23 -0.44
CA LEU A 198 27.82 -26.16 0.52
C LEU A 198 28.52 -27.34 -0.18
N GLU A 199 28.17 -27.60 -1.44
CA GLU A 199 28.74 -28.68 -2.28
C GLU A 199 29.88 -28.18 -3.20
N ALA A 200 30.16 -26.87 -3.22
CA ALA A 200 31.22 -26.21 -4.01
C ALA A 200 32.40 -25.78 -3.11
#